data_AF-A0A915ZTF9-F1
#
_entry.id   AF-A0A915ZTF9-F1
#
_cell.length_a   1.000
_cell.length_b   1.000
_cell.length_c   1.000
_cell.angle_alpha   90.00
_cell.angle_beta   90.00
_cell.angle_gamma   90.00
#
_symmetry.space_group_name_H-M   'P 1'
#
loop_
_entity.id
_entity.type
_entity.pdbx_description
1 polymer ?
#
loop_
_entity_poly.entity_id
_entity_poly.type
_entity_poly.pdbx_seq_one_letter_code
_entity_poly.pdbx_strand_id
1 'polypeptide(L)'
;MNRIPALYHSNSRYLNQTVIRRLNTLALRREDKSRWERRVALTPDDVSKLIKETGVKVYVQPCNKRVFSNEKYEQAGAVVQEDISIADVIMGIKEVPTKNLIPNKTHIFFSHTHKGQSYNMKMLQDILDKKIRLIDYELMTNEEKKRLVLFGTHAGYAGMIDGLHGLGLRLLGLGYNTSFMHIAMSHSYKSLDSALSSVKSVGESIATEGLPKDLGPMTFVFTGTGNVSNGAQEIFKHLPHEYIDAKDLKECTSTPHNYNNKKIYGCQVKLQDYLVHKNLGYFISKSDYYANPNEYECEFHTKIAPYTTMLIHGSYWDTRYPRLLTNEHLRAIQADPSNKNRLLAISDISCDINGALECLSHSTTIDDPFYYVDAVNNKEHKNDEGRGTQIMAVDILPTEIPLESSKHFSKSLYPFMNDLINGKIDQNSVLSRATIAKDGKLTDSHTDLYNLLPKSNNSISSLESRKDNKKILLLGSGFVAKPLVDYLSKQEDLSLIIEKKEN
;
A
#
# COMPACT_ATOMS: atom_id res chain seq x y z
N MET A 1 -68.80 14.18 -49.88
CA MET A 1 -68.50 13.20 -48.82
C MET A 1 -67.00 13.21 -48.54
N ASN A 2 -66.66 13.72 -47.35
CA ASN A 2 -65.40 13.68 -46.60
C ASN A 2 -64.13 13.12 -47.26
N ARG A 3 -63.09 13.97 -47.37
CA ARG A 3 -61.70 13.56 -47.11
C ARG A 3 -60.94 14.65 -46.34
N ILE A 4 -60.56 14.26 -45.13
CA ILE A 4 -59.70 14.97 -44.17
C ILE A 4 -58.25 14.94 -44.69
N PRO A 5 -57.43 15.99 -44.53
CA PRO A 5 -56.02 15.93 -44.88
C PRO A 5 -55.21 15.18 -43.81
N ALA A 6 -54.43 14.18 -44.24
CA ALA A 6 -53.50 13.45 -43.40
C ALA A 6 -52.26 14.30 -43.11
N LEU A 7 -52.01 14.55 -41.82
CA LEU A 7 -50.77 15.09 -41.28
C LEU A 7 -49.64 14.08 -41.47
N TYR A 8 -48.61 14.45 -42.24
CA TYR A 8 -47.35 13.72 -42.26
C TYR A 8 -46.54 14.08 -40.99
N HIS A 9 -46.53 13.17 -40.02
CA HIS A 9 -45.57 13.22 -38.92
C HIS A 9 -44.19 12.76 -39.41
N SER A 10 -43.23 13.67 -39.43
CA SER A 10 -41.81 13.38 -39.61
C SER A 10 -41.25 12.72 -38.35
N ASN A 11 -41.14 11.39 -38.35
CA ASN A 11 -40.34 10.68 -37.36
C ASN A 11 -38.85 10.76 -37.73
N SER A 12 -38.19 11.85 -37.35
CA SER A 12 -36.72 11.88 -37.26
C SER A 12 -36.31 11.16 -35.98
N ARG A 13 -36.04 9.85 -36.08
CA ARG A 13 -35.28 9.13 -35.06
C ARG A 13 -33.82 9.57 -35.17
N TYR A 14 -33.42 10.52 -34.32
CA TYR A 14 -32.01 10.76 -34.02
C TYR A 14 -31.42 9.50 -33.37
N LEU A 15 -30.84 8.63 -34.19
CA LEU A 15 -29.91 7.61 -33.72
C LEU A 15 -28.65 8.35 -33.27
N ASN A 16 -28.52 8.60 -31.97
CA ASN A 16 -27.24 8.92 -31.34
C ASN A 16 -26.33 7.69 -31.47
N GLN A 17 -25.70 7.50 -32.62
CA GLN A 17 -24.53 6.64 -32.73
C GLN A 17 -23.39 7.35 -32.00
N THR A 18 -23.17 6.99 -30.74
CA THR A 18 -21.97 7.36 -30.01
C THR A 18 -20.77 6.80 -30.79
N VAL A 19 -20.09 7.65 -31.56
CA VAL A 19 -18.89 7.27 -32.32
C VAL A 19 -17.82 6.87 -31.30
N ILE A 20 -17.53 5.58 -31.19
CA ILE A 20 -16.44 5.08 -30.35
C ILE A 20 -15.13 5.50 -31.01
N ARG A 21 -14.48 6.53 -30.45
CA ARG A 21 -13.17 6.98 -30.90
C ARG A 21 -12.08 6.04 -30.36
N ARG A 22 -11.33 5.42 -31.26
CA ARG A 22 -10.10 4.68 -30.93
C ARG A 22 -9.06 5.62 -30.31
N LEU A 23 -8.43 5.19 -29.23
CA LEU A 23 -7.33 5.88 -28.56
C LEU A 23 -6.03 5.36 -29.17
N ASN A 24 -5.46 6.11 -30.10
CA ASN A 24 -4.36 5.64 -30.95
C ASN A 24 -2.99 5.77 -30.27
N THR A 25 -2.93 6.45 -29.12
CA THR A 25 -1.69 6.78 -28.44
C THR A 25 -1.79 6.56 -26.93
N LEU A 26 -0.75 5.94 -26.37
CA LEU A 26 -0.63 5.64 -24.94
C LEU A 26 0.71 6.12 -24.44
N ALA A 27 0.77 6.66 -23.22
CA ALA A 27 2.01 7.03 -22.56
C ALA A 27 2.18 6.33 -21.21
N LEU A 28 3.40 5.85 -20.95
CA LEU A 28 3.85 5.48 -19.61
C LEU A 28 4.60 6.67 -19.00
N ARG A 29 4.05 7.29 -17.95
CA ARG A 29 4.72 8.40 -17.27
C ARG A 29 5.90 7.91 -16.42
N ARG A 30 6.76 8.84 -16.01
CA ARG A 30 7.74 8.56 -14.95
C ARG A 30 7.07 8.70 -13.57
N GLU A 31 7.40 7.80 -12.66
CA GLU A 31 6.93 7.87 -11.27
C GLU A 31 7.77 8.86 -10.45
N ASP A 32 7.09 9.78 -9.77
CA ASP A 32 7.68 10.88 -8.99
C ASP A 32 7.25 10.89 -7.51
N LYS A 33 6.43 9.92 -7.08
CA LYS A 33 5.91 9.84 -5.69
C LYS A 33 7.01 9.66 -4.64
N SER A 34 7.99 8.80 -4.91
CA SER A 34 9.12 8.57 -4.01
C SER A 34 10.34 8.07 -4.79
N ARG A 35 11.53 8.13 -4.18
CA ARG A 35 12.76 7.55 -4.74
C ARG A 35 12.70 6.02 -4.86
N TRP A 36 11.80 5.38 -4.13
CA TRP A 36 11.63 3.93 -4.11
C TRP A 36 10.65 3.42 -5.15
N GLU A 37 9.76 4.29 -5.64
CA GLU A 37 8.81 3.93 -6.70
C GLU A 37 9.54 3.74 -8.04
N ARG A 38 9.85 2.47 -8.33
CA ARG A 38 10.56 2.01 -9.53
C ARG A 38 9.68 1.14 -10.43
N ARG A 39 8.44 0.84 -10.01
CA ARG A 39 7.52 -0.04 -10.71
C ARG A 39 6.95 0.62 -11.96
N VAL A 40 6.30 -0.20 -12.79
CA VAL A 40 5.65 0.23 -14.02
C VAL A 40 4.29 -0.44 -14.18
N ALA A 41 3.36 0.26 -14.83
CA ALA A 41 2.05 -0.29 -15.15
C ALA A 41 2.11 -1.35 -16.26
N LEU A 42 2.97 -1.14 -17.27
CA LEU A 42 3.23 -2.08 -18.34
C LEU A 42 4.72 -2.37 -18.48
N THR A 43 5.06 -3.66 -18.57
CA THR A 43 6.43 -4.10 -18.85
C THR A 43 6.80 -3.87 -20.31
N PRO A 44 8.10 -3.81 -20.66
CA PRO A 44 8.52 -3.76 -22.07
C PRO A 44 7.95 -4.88 -22.93
N ASP A 45 7.88 -6.11 -22.40
CA ASP A 45 7.32 -7.26 -23.13
C ASP A 45 5.84 -7.06 -23.46
N ASP A 46 5.05 -6.60 -22.48
CA ASP A 46 3.64 -6.29 -22.67
C ASP A 46 3.43 -5.07 -23.56
N VAL A 47 4.32 -4.08 -23.54
CA VAL A 47 4.30 -2.96 -24.49
C VAL A 47 4.51 -3.47 -25.92
N SER A 48 5.51 -4.32 -26.15
CA SER A 48 5.76 -4.88 -27.49
C SER A 48 4.56 -5.68 -27.98
N LYS A 49 3.98 -6.48 -27.10
CA LYS A 49 2.78 -7.26 -27.39
C LYS A 49 1.59 -6.35 -27.74
N LEU A 50 1.35 -5.30 -26.97
CA LEU A 50 0.25 -4.36 -27.19
C LEU A 50 0.39 -3.63 -28.54
N ILE A 51 1.60 -3.20 -28.89
CA ILE A 51 1.89 -2.55 -30.18
C ILE A 51 1.57 -3.52 -31.34
N LYS A 52 2.01 -4.78 -31.25
CA LYS A 52 1.76 -5.79 -32.29
C LYS A 52 0.29 -6.13 -32.45
N GLU A 53 -0.43 -6.27 -31.34
CA GLU A 53 -1.85 -6.67 -31.35
C GLU A 53 -2.78 -5.53 -31.76
N THR A 54 -2.45 -4.29 -31.42
CA THR A 54 -3.37 -3.15 -31.56
C THR A 54 -2.85 -2.05 -32.47
N GLY A 55 -1.59 -2.03 -32.87
CA GLY A 55 -1.00 -0.92 -33.63
C GLY A 55 -0.96 0.42 -32.89
N VAL A 56 -1.20 0.44 -31.57
CA VAL A 56 -1.12 1.67 -30.75
C VAL A 56 0.31 2.21 -30.76
N LYS A 57 0.47 3.54 -30.80
CA LYS A 57 1.76 4.17 -30.54
C LYS A 57 1.97 4.34 -29.04
N VAL A 58 3.03 3.73 -28.50
CA VAL A 58 3.38 3.86 -27.09
C VAL A 58 4.53 4.85 -26.92
N TYR A 59 4.33 5.82 -26.05
CA TYR A 59 5.34 6.78 -25.61
C TYR A 59 5.77 6.46 -24.18
N VAL A 60 7.04 6.66 -23.86
CA VAL A 60 7.56 6.42 -22.51
C VAL A 60 8.37 7.62 -22.08
N GLN A 61 8.00 8.21 -20.94
CA GLN A 61 8.85 9.25 -20.34
C GLN A 61 10.18 8.65 -19.88
N PRO A 62 11.33 9.27 -20.20
CA PRO A 62 12.65 8.83 -19.75
C PRO A 62 12.71 8.69 -18.24
N CYS A 63 13.25 7.58 -17.71
CA CYS A 63 13.41 7.44 -16.26
C CYS A 63 14.57 6.49 -15.92
N ASN A 64 15.63 7.05 -15.34
CA ASN A 64 16.81 6.28 -14.93
C ASN A 64 16.59 5.42 -13.67
N LYS A 65 15.55 5.76 -12.88
CA LYS A 65 15.20 5.06 -11.65
C LYS A 65 14.34 3.80 -11.90
N ARG A 66 13.58 3.78 -12.99
CA ARG A 66 12.62 2.71 -13.32
C ARG A 66 13.33 1.37 -13.40
N VAL A 67 12.69 0.30 -12.92
CA VAL A 67 13.29 -1.06 -12.90
C VAL A 67 13.58 -1.61 -14.31
N PHE A 68 12.87 -1.11 -15.32
CA PHE A 68 13.16 -1.36 -16.73
C PHE A 68 13.76 -0.10 -17.35
N SER A 69 14.89 -0.25 -18.03
CA SER A 69 15.60 0.86 -18.66
C SER A 69 14.86 1.39 -19.89
N ASN A 70 15.21 2.60 -20.33
CA ASN A 70 14.61 3.24 -21.51
C ASN A 70 14.86 2.39 -22.77
N GLU A 71 16.06 1.83 -22.90
CA GLU A 71 16.50 1.05 -24.07
C GLU A 71 15.63 -0.20 -24.24
N LYS A 72 15.17 -0.81 -23.15
CA LYS A 72 14.22 -1.95 -23.23
C LYS A 72 12.88 -1.55 -23.82
N TYR A 73 12.41 -0.33 -23.55
CA TYR A 73 11.17 0.18 -24.16
C TYR A 73 11.36 0.56 -25.63
N GLU A 74 12.50 1.11 -26.00
CA GLU A 74 12.85 1.37 -27.40
C GLU A 74 12.89 0.05 -28.20
N GLN A 75 13.56 -0.97 -27.66
CA GLN A 75 13.59 -2.32 -28.25
C GLN A 75 12.20 -2.96 -28.35
N ALA A 76 11.29 -2.65 -27.42
CA ALA A 76 9.91 -3.09 -27.48
C ALA A 76 9.08 -2.37 -28.57
N GLY A 77 9.60 -1.29 -29.16
CA GLY A 77 8.96 -0.48 -30.20
C GLY A 77 8.29 0.79 -29.69
N ALA A 78 8.50 1.18 -28.43
CA ALA A 78 8.00 2.44 -27.89
C ALA A 78 8.91 3.62 -28.24
N VAL A 79 8.36 4.83 -28.23
CA VAL A 79 9.09 6.08 -28.41
C VAL A 79 9.42 6.67 -27.05
N VAL A 80 10.70 6.78 -26.71
CA VAL A 80 11.14 7.41 -25.45
C VAL A 80 11.28 8.91 -25.65
N GLN A 81 10.47 9.71 -24.94
CA GLN A 81 10.50 11.18 -25.02
C GLN A 81 9.90 11.86 -23.79
N GLU A 82 10.35 13.08 -23.50
CA GLU A 82 9.95 13.84 -22.31
C GLU A 82 8.49 14.29 -22.36
N ASP A 83 8.08 14.91 -23.48
CA ASP A 83 6.71 15.36 -23.70
C ASP A 83 5.82 14.19 -24.11
N ILE A 84 4.79 13.91 -23.31
CA ILE A 84 3.80 12.86 -23.55
C ILE A 84 2.39 13.42 -23.77
N SER A 85 2.26 14.74 -23.97
CA SER A 85 0.99 15.43 -24.21
C SER A 85 0.24 14.92 -25.46
N ILE A 86 0.97 14.31 -26.40
CA ILE A 86 0.40 13.67 -27.59
C ILE A 86 -0.48 12.45 -27.25
N ALA A 87 -0.26 11.79 -26.11
CA ALA A 87 -0.96 10.56 -25.77
C ALA A 87 -2.45 10.79 -25.45
N ASP A 88 -3.32 9.85 -25.84
CA ASP A 88 -4.74 9.84 -25.50
C ASP A 88 -4.95 9.24 -24.08
N VAL A 89 -4.13 8.25 -23.73
CA VAL A 89 -4.12 7.55 -22.43
C VAL A 89 -2.76 7.76 -21.75
N ILE A 90 -2.75 8.14 -20.48
CA ILE A 90 -1.55 8.27 -19.66
C ILE A 90 -1.65 7.32 -18.47
N MET A 91 -0.69 6.43 -18.33
CA MET A 91 -0.64 5.42 -17.28
C MET A 91 0.52 5.69 -16.33
N GLY A 92 0.27 5.59 -15.02
CA GLY A 92 1.27 5.54 -13.96
C GLY A 92 0.84 4.58 -12.86
N ILE A 93 1.68 4.31 -11.88
CA ILE A 93 1.34 3.48 -10.71
C ILE A 93 0.70 4.36 -9.63
N LYS A 94 1.37 5.41 -9.18
CA LYS A 94 0.91 6.27 -8.08
C LYS A 94 0.24 7.54 -8.59
N GLU A 95 -0.34 8.29 -7.65
CA GLU A 95 -0.96 9.58 -7.91
C GLU A 95 -0.05 10.54 -8.70
N VAL A 96 -0.67 11.42 -9.48
CA VAL A 96 0.02 12.37 -10.35
C VAL A 96 -0.02 13.75 -9.70
N PRO A 97 1.13 14.43 -9.50
CA PRO A 97 1.13 15.80 -9.03
C PRO A 97 0.24 16.68 -9.91
N THR A 98 -0.52 17.58 -9.30
CA THR A 98 -1.55 18.39 -9.98
C THR A 98 -1.02 19.14 -11.20
N LYS A 99 0.19 19.69 -11.11
CA LYS A 99 0.89 20.37 -12.22
C LYS A 99 1.22 19.46 -13.42
N ASN A 100 1.35 18.16 -13.18
CA ASN A 100 1.69 17.15 -14.20
C ASN A 100 0.45 16.50 -14.84
N LEU A 101 -0.76 16.78 -14.32
CA LEU A 101 -2.01 16.32 -14.92
C LEU A 101 -2.27 17.05 -16.25
N ILE A 102 -2.22 16.30 -17.35
CA ILE A 102 -2.47 16.80 -18.71
C ILE A 102 -4.00 16.79 -18.98
N PRO A 103 -4.61 17.95 -19.32
CA PRO A 103 -6.05 18.07 -19.54
C PRO A 103 -6.62 17.29 -20.72
N ASN A 104 -7.91 16.95 -20.64
CA ASN A 104 -8.69 16.29 -21.69
C ASN A 104 -8.13 14.92 -22.13
N LYS A 105 -7.46 14.20 -21.23
CA LYS A 105 -6.91 12.85 -21.46
C LYS A 105 -7.59 11.80 -20.58
N THR A 106 -7.37 10.54 -20.91
CA THR A 106 -7.63 9.44 -19.97
C THR A 106 -6.39 9.21 -19.12
N HIS A 107 -6.51 9.29 -17.81
CA HIS A 107 -5.45 8.92 -16.87
C HIS A 107 -5.85 7.66 -16.11
N ILE A 108 -4.90 6.76 -15.91
CA ILE A 108 -5.09 5.52 -15.15
C ILE A 108 -3.95 5.30 -14.16
N PHE A 109 -4.27 5.28 -12.87
CA PHE A 109 -3.33 5.12 -11.75
C PHE A 109 -4.08 4.85 -10.43
N PHE A 110 -3.36 4.49 -9.35
CA PHE A 110 -3.93 4.48 -8.00
C PHE A 110 -4.13 5.91 -7.50
N SER A 111 -5.36 6.42 -7.60
CA SER A 111 -5.62 7.81 -7.26
C SER A 111 -5.73 8.05 -5.76
N HIS A 112 -6.09 7.01 -5.00
CA HIS A 112 -6.46 7.12 -3.59
C HIS A 112 -7.47 8.27 -3.38
N THR A 113 -8.54 8.30 -4.17
CA THR A 113 -9.60 9.32 -4.04
C THR A 113 -10.96 8.72 -3.69
N HIS A 114 -11.25 7.49 -4.12
CA HIS A 114 -12.61 6.91 -4.02
C HIS A 114 -13.09 6.64 -2.58
N LYS A 115 -12.19 6.63 -1.58
CA LYS A 115 -12.55 6.50 -0.15
C LYS A 115 -12.57 7.87 0.55
N GLY A 116 -12.51 8.97 -0.20
CA GLY A 116 -12.51 10.31 0.37
C GLY A 116 -11.20 10.71 1.05
N GLN A 117 -10.06 10.17 0.61
CA GLN A 117 -8.78 10.49 1.23
C GLN A 117 -8.44 11.97 1.04
N SER A 118 -8.48 12.72 2.15
CA SER A 118 -8.41 14.19 2.17
C SER A 118 -7.21 14.77 1.42
N TYR A 119 -6.05 14.13 1.53
CA TYR A 119 -4.80 14.57 0.90
C TYR A 119 -4.85 14.57 -0.65
N ASN A 120 -5.75 13.80 -1.28
CA ASN A 120 -5.89 13.71 -2.73
C ASN A 120 -7.17 14.37 -3.29
N MET A 121 -8.03 14.94 -2.44
CA MET A 121 -9.25 15.61 -2.92
C MET A 121 -8.96 16.84 -3.79
N LYS A 122 -7.85 17.55 -3.55
CA LYS A 122 -7.42 18.64 -4.43
C LYS A 122 -7.02 18.13 -5.83
N MET A 123 -6.34 16.99 -5.91
CA MET A 123 -6.03 16.35 -7.19
C MET A 123 -7.31 15.94 -7.93
N LEU A 124 -8.30 15.40 -7.21
CA LEU A 124 -9.60 15.06 -7.80
C LEU A 124 -10.31 16.30 -8.36
N GLN A 125 -10.31 17.43 -7.65
CA GLN A 125 -10.84 18.69 -8.18
C GLN A 125 -10.13 19.10 -9.48
N ASP A 126 -8.80 19.06 -9.51
CA ASP A 126 -8.03 19.42 -10.71
C ASP A 126 -8.30 18.45 -11.88
N ILE A 127 -8.60 17.18 -11.60
CA ILE A 127 -9.04 16.20 -12.60
C ILE A 127 -10.38 16.61 -13.23
N LEU A 128 -11.33 17.08 -12.43
CA LEU A 128 -12.61 17.60 -12.93
C LEU A 128 -12.41 18.87 -13.76
N ASP A 129 -11.68 19.85 -13.23
CA ASP A 129 -11.43 21.14 -13.91
C ASP A 129 -10.74 20.94 -15.26
N LYS A 130 -9.82 19.97 -15.32
CA LYS A 130 -9.08 19.61 -16.53
C LYS A 130 -9.81 18.64 -17.45
N LYS A 131 -11.05 18.25 -17.11
CA LYS A 131 -11.88 17.29 -17.85
C LYS A 131 -11.14 15.98 -18.15
N ILE A 132 -10.36 15.51 -17.19
CA ILE A 132 -9.66 14.25 -17.27
C ILE A 132 -10.64 13.11 -17.02
N ARG A 133 -10.56 12.05 -17.82
CA ARG A 133 -11.17 10.77 -17.45
C ARG A 133 -10.22 10.03 -16.52
N LEU A 134 -10.61 9.84 -15.26
CA LEU A 134 -9.81 9.11 -14.26
C LEU A 134 -10.31 7.68 -14.12
N ILE A 135 -9.44 6.71 -14.40
CA ILE A 135 -9.65 5.29 -14.11
C ILE A 135 -8.75 4.90 -12.94
N ASP A 136 -9.31 4.34 -11.87
CA ASP A 136 -8.54 3.91 -10.70
C ASP A 136 -8.37 2.39 -10.68
N TYR A 137 -7.13 1.92 -10.66
CA TYR A 137 -6.80 0.50 -10.57
C TYR A 137 -7.42 -0.21 -9.37
N GLU A 138 -7.66 0.51 -8.27
CA GLU A 138 -8.25 -0.07 -7.05
C GLU A 138 -9.69 -0.52 -7.27
N LEU A 139 -10.39 0.13 -8.20
CA LEU A 139 -11.79 -0.14 -8.56
C LEU A 139 -11.93 -1.09 -9.76
N MET A 140 -10.82 -1.62 -10.29
CA MET A 140 -10.86 -2.68 -11.30
C MET A 140 -11.23 -4.01 -10.64
N THR A 141 -12.54 -4.22 -10.46
CA THR A 141 -13.11 -5.42 -9.83
C THR A 141 -13.93 -6.25 -10.81
N ASN A 142 -14.12 -7.54 -10.52
CA ASN A 142 -15.17 -8.35 -11.15
C ASN A 142 -16.57 -7.99 -10.60
N GLU A 143 -17.59 -8.75 -11.02
CA GLU A 143 -18.98 -8.59 -10.59
C GLU A 143 -19.19 -8.86 -9.09
N GLU A 144 -18.36 -9.73 -8.50
CA GLU A 144 -18.35 -10.05 -7.07
C GLU A 144 -17.54 -9.02 -6.23
N LYS A 145 -17.16 -7.88 -6.82
CA LYS A 145 -16.29 -6.84 -6.21
C LYS A 145 -14.88 -7.32 -5.83
N LYS A 146 -14.44 -8.49 -6.33
CA LYS A 146 -13.07 -8.96 -6.16
C LYS A 146 -12.14 -8.15 -7.08
N ARG A 147 -11.14 -7.52 -6.49
CA ARG A 147 -10.12 -6.74 -7.21
C ARG A 147 -9.26 -7.63 -8.10
N LEU A 148 -9.02 -7.17 -9.33
CA LEU A 148 -8.31 -7.92 -10.38
C LEU A 148 -6.86 -7.46 -10.55
N VAL A 149 -6.60 -6.17 -10.28
CA VAL A 149 -5.27 -5.55 -10.46
C VAL A 149 -4.76 -5.06 -9.10
N LEU A 150 -3.86 -5.82 -8.47
CA LEU A 150 -3.31 -5.52 -7.15
C LEU A 150 -1.89 -6.06 -6.94
N PHE A 151 -1.24 -5.63 -5.85
CA PHE A 151 0.11 -6.02 -5.47
C PHE A 151 0.18 -6.93 -4.23
N GLY A 152 -0.96 -7.43 -3.73
CA GLY A 152 -1.05 -8.06 -2.40
C GLY A 152 0.00 -9.14 -2.13
N THR A 153 0.22 -10.06 -3.07
CA THR A 153 1.23 -11.13 -2.91
C THR A 153 2.64 -10.58 -2.74
N HIS A 154 2.98 -9.51 -3.48
CA HIS A 154 4.31 -8.90 -3.44
C HIS A 154 4.51 -8.05 -2.18
N ALA A 155 3.43 -7.49 -1.62
CA ALA A 155 3.49 -6.89 -0.29
C ALA A 155 3.80 -7.97 0.77
N GLY A 156 3.20 -9.16 0.62
CA GLY A 156 3.51 -10.34 1.43
C GLY A 156 4.97 -10.77 1.33
N TYR A 157 5.52 -10.85 0.11
CA TYR A 157 6.92 -11.20 -0.10
C TYR A 157 7.87 -10.22 0.60
N ALA A 158 7.76 -8.93 0.28
CA ALA A 158 8.64 -7.92 0.86
C ALA A 158 8.44 -7.81 2.38
N GLY A 159 7.19 -7.77 2.85
CA GLY A 159 6.90 -7.64 4.28
C GLY A 159 7.38 -8.82 5.13
N MET A 160 7.44 -10.03 4.55
CA MET A 160 8.07 -11.16 5.24
C MET A 160 9.59 -11.06 5.27
N ILE A 161 10.23 -10.73 4.14
CA ILE A 161 11.69 -10.58 4.06
C ILE A 161 12.17 -9.47 5.00
N ASP A 162 11.52 -8.31 4.96
CA ASP A 162 11.84 -7.14 5.78
C ASP A 162 11.54 -7.41 7.26
N GLY A 163 10.44 -8.12 7.54
CA GLY A 163 10.12 -8.57 8.89
C GLY A 163 11.15 -9.56 9.45
N LEU A 164 11.68 -10.48 8.64
CA LEU A 164 12.76 -11.38 9.04
C LEU A 164 14.08 -10.62 9.29
N HIS A 165 14.40 -9.64 8.45
CA HIS A 165 15.54 -8.74 8.68
C HIS A 165 15.38 -7.98 10.00
N GLY A 166 14.21 -7.36 10.22
CA GLY A 166 13.88 -6.66 11.46
C GLY A 166 13.99 -7.56 12.68
N LEU A 167 13.46 -8.79 12.60
CA LEU A 167 13.57 -9.80 13.64
C LEU A 167 15.03 -10.14 13.95
N GLY A 168 15.89 -10.26 12.93
CA GLY A 168 17.34 -10.41 13.11
C GLY A 168 17.92 -9.30 13.98
N LEU A 169 17.67 -8.04 13.61
CA LEU A 169 18.11 -6.87 14.39
C LEU A 169 17.54 -6.88 15.80
N ARG A 170 16.26 -7.22 15.96
CA ARG A 170 15.61 -7.31 17.28
C ARG A 170 16.30 -8.33 18.17
N LEU A 171 16.58 -9.51 17.63
CA LEU A 171 17.25 -10.58 18.36
C LEU A 171 18.67 -10.17 18.75
N LEU A 172 19.40 -9.51 17.86
CA LEU A 172 20.74 -8.97 18.16
C LEU A 172 20.69 -7.96 19.32
N GLY A 173 19.75 -7.01 19.30
CA GLY A 173 19.54 -6.06 20.39
C GLY A 173 19.15 -6.72 21.73
N LEU A 174 18.62 -7.94 21.69
CA LEU A 174 18.36 -8.77 22.87
C LEU A 174 19.54 -9.68 23.27
N GLY A 175 20.69 -9.55 22.59
CA GLY A 175 21.90 -10.32 22.85
C GLY A 175 22.00 -11.66 22.09
N TYR A 176 21.13 -11.90 21.11
CA TYR A 176 21.10 -13.12 20.32
C TYR A 176 21.67 -12.92 18.91
N ASN A 177 22.85 -13.46 18.65
CA ASN A 177 23.34 -13.59 17.28
C ASN A 177 22.68 -14.81 16.61
N THR A 178 21.74 -14.57 15.70
CA THR A 178 21.01 -15.61 14.96
C THR A 178 21.18 -15.44 13.46
N SER A 179 20.98 -16.52 12.70
CA SER A 179 21.15 -16.51 11.24
C SER A 179 20.23 -15.50 10.53
N PHE A 180 19.13 -15.04 11.16
CA PHE A 180 18.27 -13.97 10.64
C PHE A 180 19.02 -12.66 10.37
N MET A 181 20.14 -12.39 11.09
CA MET A 181 21.00 -11.22 10.86
C MET A 181 21.58 -11.13 9.43
N HIS A 182 21.59 -12.25 8.71
CA HIS A 182 22.13 -12.33 7.35
C HIS A 182 21.07 -12.15 6.26
N ILE A 183 19.83 -11.84 6.64
CA ILE A 183 18.79 -11.40 5.71
C ILE A 183 18.86 -9.88 5.61
N ALA A 184 19.09 -9.34 4.42
CA ALA A 184 18.96 -7.91 4.13
C ALA A 184 17.50 -7.50 3.88
N MET A 185 17.21 -6.19 3.93
CA MET A 185 15.94 -5.62 3.45
C MET A 185 15.70 -5.95 1.97
N SER A 186 14.44 -6.12 1.59
CA SER A 186 13.97 -6.53 0.27
C SER A 186 14.54 -5.67 -0.86
N HIS A 187 14.58 -4.34 -0.66
CA HIS A 187 15.11 -3.41 -1.67
C HIS A 187 16.61 -3.55 -1.95
N SER A 188 17.36 -4.24 -1.09
CA SER A 188 18.78 -4.51 -1.27
C SER A 188 19.05 -5.63 -2.27
N TYR A 189 18.05 -6.47 -2.53
CA TYR A 189 18.16 -7.55 -3.50
C TYR A 189 17.83 -7.06 -4.92
N LYS A 190 18.51 -7.64 -5.90
CA LYS A 190 18.26 -7.33 -7.33
C LYS A 190 16.93 -7.91 -7.83
N SER A 191 16.54 -9.06 -7.28
CA SER A 191 15.33 -9.81 -7.63
C SER A 191 14.83 -10.60 -6.43
N LEU A 192 13.57 -11.02 -6.50
CA LEU A 192 12.97 -11.93 -5.52
C LEU A 192 13.77 -13.24 -5.42
N ASP A 193 14.26 -13.76 -6.55
CA ASP A 193 15.08 -14.98 -6.58
C ASP A 193 16.39 -14.86 -5.77
N SER A 194 17.05 -13.69 -5.82
CA SER A 194 18.25 -13.45 -5.00
C SER A 194 17.89 -13.32 -3.51
N ALA A 195 16.75 -12.71 -3.17
CA ALA A 195 16.26 -12.66 -1.80
C ALA A 195 15.95 -14.07 -1.27
N LEU A 196 15.27 -14.90 -2.07
CA LEU A 196 14.95 -16.29 -1.72
C LEU A 196 16.21 -17.14 -1.52
N SER A 197 17.25 -16.93 -2.32
CA SER A 197 18.54 -17.60 -2.11
C SER A 197 19.14 -17.25 -0.74
N SER A 198 19.04 -15.99 -0.31
CA SER A 198 19.49 -15.56 1.03
C SER A 198 18.66 -16.20 2.14
N VAL A 199 17.33 -16.21 2.01
CA VAL A 199 16.42 -16.83 2.98
C VAL A 199 16.69 -18.34 3.10
N LYS A 200 16.93 -19.04 1.97
CA LYS A 200 17.28 -20.47 1.97
C LYS A 200 18.59 -20.73 2.71
N SER A 201 19.63 -19.93 2.48
CA SER A 201 20.92 -20.08 3.17
C SER A 201 20.77 -19.90 4.69
N VAL A 202 19.94 -18.93 5.13
CA VAL A 202 19.58 -18.77 6.54
C VAL A 202 18.80 -19.98 7.06
N GLY A 203 17.88 -20.52 6.26
CA GLY A 203 17.15 -21.74 6.59
C GLY A 203 18.05 -22.95 6.78
N GLU A 204 19.05 -23.14 5.91
CA GLU A 204 20.07 -24.20 6.03
C GLU A 204 20.87 -24.06 7.32
N SER A 205 21.32 -22.85 7.66
CA SER A 205 22.02 -22.60 8.93
C SER A 205 21.15 -22.94 10.15
N ILE A 206 19.87 -22.53 10.16
CA ILE A 206 18.93 -22.92 11.24
C ILE A 206 18.76 -24.44 11.30
N ALA A 207 18.64 -25.13 10.17
CA ALA A 207 18.45 -26.58 10.13
C ALA A 207 19.69 -27.35 10.63
N THR A 208 20.89 -26.84 10.39
CA THR A 208 22.14 -27.47 10.79
C THR A 208 22.52 -27.13 12.23
N GLU A 209 22.56 -25.84 12.55
CA GLU A 209 23.12 -25.28 13.79
C GLU A 209 22.05 -25.13 14.89
N GLY A 210 20.82 -24.82 14.49
CA GLY A 210 19.71 -24.51 15.39
C GLY A 210 19.76 -23.09 15.95
N LEU A 211 18.62 -22.64 16.48
CA LEU A 211 18.47 -21.38 17.19
C LEU A 211 18.83 -21.52 18.68
N PRO A 212 19.22 -20.43 19.37
CA PRO A 212 19.45 -20.45 20.81
C PRO A 212 18.25 -21.03 21.59
N LYS A 213 18.51 -22.01 22.47
CA LYS A 213 17.43 -22.76 23.15
C LYS A 213 16.63 -21.94 24.15
N ASP A 214 17.19 -20.85 24.64
CA ASP A 214 16.56 -19.92 25.57
C ASP A 214 15.58 -18.96 24.90
N LEU A 215 15.57 -18.88 23.56
CA LEU A 215 14.48 -18.27 22.79
C LEU A 215 13.18 -19.08 22.88
N GLY A 216 13.28 -20.38 23.20
CA GLY A 216 12.14 -21.28 23.11
C GLY A 216 11.72 -21.53 21.65
N PRO A 217 10.56 -22.15 21.42
CA PRO A 217 10.02 -22.32 20.08
C PRO A 217 9.67 -20.95 19.50
N MET A 218 10.21 -20.66 18.31
CA MET A 218 9.89 -19.44 17.57
C MET A 218 8.65 -19.66 16.71
N THR A 219 7.59 -18.95 17.04
CA THR A 219 6.26 -19.04 16.42
C THR A 219 5.98 -17.80 15.56
N PHE A 220 5.70 -18.03 14.29
CA PHE A 220 5.37 -17.03 13.27
C PHE A 220 3.88 -17.14 12.95
N VAL A 221 3.10 -16.16 13.41
CA VAL A 221 1.64 -16.17 13.25
C VAL A 221 1.25 -15.25 12.10
N PHE A 222 0.51 -15.80 11.14
CA PHE A 222 0.00 -15.09 9.97
C PHE A 222 -1.48 -14.84 10.14
N THR A 223 -1.91 -13.58 10.01
CA THR A 223 -3.34 -13.26 9.96
C THR A 223 -3.81 -13.08 8.53
N GLY A 224 -5.06 -13.47 8.29
CA GLY A 224 -5.71 -13.34 6.99
C GLY A 224 -5.38 -14.50 6.05
N THR A 225 -6.25 -14.71 5.08
CA THR A 225 -6.18 -15.84 4.12
C THR A 225 -6.06 -15.37 2.67
N GLY A 226 -5.80 -14.07 2.46
CA GLY A 226 -5.67 -13.46 1.15
C GLY A 226 -4.24 -13.45 0.61
N ASN A 227 -4.05 -12.72 -0.49
CA ASN A 227 -2.80 -12.67 -1.24
C ASN A 227 -1.60 -12.23 -0.40
N VAL A 228 -1.77 -11.29 0.53
CA VAL A 228 -0.69 -10.82 1.41
C VAL A 228 -0.16 -11.95 2.29
N SER A 229 -1.04 -12.59 3.06
CA SER A 229 -0.67 -13.71 3.92
C SER A 229 -0.07 -14.88 3.13
N ASN A 230 -0.64 -15.21 1.96
CA ASN A 230 -0.11 -16.26 1.10
C ASN A 230 1.31 -15.92 0.59
N GLY A 231 1.54 -14.69 0.16
CA GLY A 231 2.87 -14.22 -0.27
C GLY A 231 3.89 -14.31 0.87
N ALA A 232 3.54 -13.83 2.07
CA ALA A 232 4.43 -13.94 3.23
C ALA A 232 4.77 -15.40 3.57
N GLN A 233 3.77 -16.29 3.52
CA GLN A 233 3.96 -17.71 3.77
C GLN A 233 4.81 -18.40 2.70
N GLU A 234 4.79 -17.96 1.45
CA GLU A 234 5.68 -18.47 0.40
C GLU A 234 7.15 -18.19 0.72
N ILE A 235 7.49 -17.01 1.26
CA ILE A 235 8.85 -16.72 1.76
C ILE A 235 9.18 -17.60 2.97
N PHE A 236 8.27 -17.65 3.96
CA PHE A 236 8.46 -18.42 5.18
C PHE A 236 8.78 -19.90 4.92
N LYS A 237 8.16 -20.50 3.90
CA LYS A 237 8.36 -21.91 3.53
C LYS A 237 9.79 -22.25 3.11
N HIS A 238 10.64 -21.26 2.83
CA HIS A 238 12.07 -21.47 2.55
C HIS A 238 12.93 -21.65 3.81
N LEU A 239 12.37 -21.43 5.00
CA LEU A 239 13.00 -21.72 6.28
C LEU A 239 12.61 -23.14 6.74
N PRO A 240 13.42 -23.82 7.59
CA PRO A 240 13.04 -25.10 8.16
C PRO A 240 11.86 -24.90 9.10
N HIS A 241 10.68 -25.40 8.72
CA HIS A 241 9.45 -25.07 9.43
C HIS A 241 8.54 -26.27 9.69
N GLU A 242 7.65 -26.10 10.66
CA GLU A 242 6.47 -26.93 10.87
C GLU A 242 5.26 -26.01 10.99
N TYR A 243 4.17 -26.32 10.28
CA TYR A 243 2.91 -25.63 10.51
C TYR A 243 2.12 -26.31 11.63
N ILE A 244 1.61 -25.50 12.56
CA ILE A 244 0.77 -25.95 13.67
C ILE A 244 -0.59 -25.23 13.65
N ASP A 245 -1.62 -25.88 14.18
CA ASP A 245 -2.93 -25.25 14.33
C ASP A 245 -2.92 -24.23 15.47
N ALA A 246 -3.84 -23.26 15.42
CA ALA A 246 -3.95 -22.20 16.42
C ALA A 246 -4.17 -22.75 17.85
N LYS A 247 -4.92 -23.85 17.98
CA LYS A 247 -5.17 -24.54 19.25
C LYS A 247 -3.89 -25.12 19.90
N ASP A 248 -2.86 -25.41 19.10
CA ASP A 248 -1.63 -26.07 19.55
C ASP A 248 -0.54 -25.05 19.92
N LEU A 249 -0.74 -23.75 19.65
CA LEU A 249 0.21 -22.68 19.96
C LEU A 249 0.62 -22.65 21.44
N LYS A 250 -0.35 -22.81 22.34
CA LYS A 250 -0.10 -22.83 23.78
C LYS A 250 0.76 -24.03 24.17
N GLU A 251 0.40 -25.22 23.71
CA GLU A 251 1.14 -26.44 24.02
C GLU A 251 2.57 -26.39 23.48
N CYS A 252 2.72 -25.94 22.23
CA CYS A 252 4.02 -25.73 21.58
C CYS A 252 4.93 -24.86 22.43
N THR A 253 4.42 -23.73 22.94
CA THR A 253 5.21 -22.72 23.67
C THR A 253 5.39 -23.02 25.16
N SER A 254 4.51 -23.82 25.77
CA SER A 254 4.52 -24.13 27.21
C SER A 254 5.35 -25.35 27.59
N THR A 255 5.81 -26.14 26.61
CA THR A 255 6.51 -27.42 26.86
C THR A 255 8.01 -27.29 26.54
N PRO A 256 8.84 -26.77 27.46
CA PRO A 256 10.22 -26.36 27.17
C PRO A 256 11.18 -27.52 26.83
N HIS A 257 10.74 -28.78 26.89
CA HIS A 257 11.62 -29.96 26.75
C HIS A 257 11.38 -30.79 25.49
N ASN A 258 10.43 -30.41 24.61
CA ASN A 258 10.08 -31.24 23.44
C ASN A 258 9.89 -30.47 22.12
N TYR A 259 10.48 -29.27 22.01
CA TYR A 259 10.49 -28.53 20.75
C TYR A 259 11.85 -28.68 20.03
N ASN A 260 11.85 -28.56 18.71
CA ASN A 260 13.05 -28.68 17.91
C ASN A 260 13.56 -27.27 17.55
N ASN A 261 14.70 -26.86 18.12
CA ASN A 261 15.32 -25.56 17.85
C ASN A 261 15.97 -25.46 16.45
N LYS A 262 15.99 -26.55 15.67
CA LYS A 262 16.44 -26.57 14.26
C LYS A 262 15.32 -26.30 13.26
N LYS A 263 14.16 -25.84 13.74
CA LYS A 263 13.04 -25.38 12.91
C LYS A 263 12.27 -24.26 13.62
N ILE A 264 11.42 -23.60 12.85
CA ILE A 264 10.48 -22.58 13.32
C ILE A 264 9.04 -23.04 13.09
N TYR A 265 8.10 -22.43 13.80
CA TYR A 265 6.71 -22.88 13.79
C TYR A 265 5.82 -21.83 13.12
N GLY A 266 5.14 -22.21 12.04
CA GLY A 266 4.19 -21.34 11.33
C GLY A 266 2.76 -21.61 11.78
N CYS A 267 1.94 -20.57 11.92
CA CYS A 267 0.52 -20.74 12.22
C CYS A 267 -0.30 -19.69 11.45
N GLN A 268 -1.17 -20.14 10.54
CA GLN A 268 -2.13 -19.24 9.90
C GLN A 268 -3.42 -19.24 10.70
N VAL A 269 -3.71 -18.12 11.37
CA VAL A 269 -4.93 -17.99 12.18
C VAL A 269 -6.11 -17.50 11.34
N LYS A 270 -7.27 -18.09 11.61
CA LYS A 270 -8.58 -17.78 11.01
C LYS A 270 -9.47 -17.09 12.03
N LEU A 271 -10.52 -16.44 11.55
CA LEU A 271 -11.48 -15.71 12.39
C LEU A 271 -12.00 -16.55 13.57
N GLN A 272 -12.30 -17.83 13.33
CA GLN A 272 -12.79 -18.76 14.35
C GLN A 272 -11.80 -19.07 15.48
N ASP A 273 -10.51 -18.79 15.30
CA ASP A 273 -9.48 -19.11 16.29
C ASP A 273 -9.40 -18.04 17.40
N TYR A 274 -9.90 -16.83 17.14
CA TYR A 274 -9.77 -15.69 18.05
C TYR A 274 -10.99 -14.76 18.12
N LEU A 275 -12.07 -15.01 17.36
CA LEU A 275 -13.34 -14.31 17.50
C LEU A 275 -14.37 -15.21 18.14
N VAL A 276 -15.08 -14.68 19.11
CA VAL A 276 -16.20 -15.37 19.77
C VAL A 276 -17.41 -14.47 19.81
N HIS A 277 -18.59 -15.06 19.66
CA HIS A 277 -19.85 -14.36 19.86
C HIS A 277 -20.05 -14.14 21.37
N LYS A 278 -20.26 -12.89 21.80
CA LYS A 278 -20.30 -12.47 23.21
C LYS A 278 -21.26 -13.29 24.07
N ASN A 279 -22.42 -13.64 23.52
CA ASN A 279 -23.44 -14.41 24.26
C ASN A 279 -23.29 -15.94 24.17
N LEU A 280 -22.52 -16.47 23.21
CA LEU A 280 -22.45 -17.91 22.95
C LEU A 280 -21.07 -18.50 23.30
N GLY A 281 -20.03 -17.68 23.36
CA GLY A 281 -18.66 -18.10 23.64
C GLY A 281 -17.95 -18.84 22.50
N TYR A 282 -18.54 -18.91 21.30
CA TYR A 282 -17.92 -19.52 20.12
C TYR A 282 -18.19 -18.72 18.83
N PHE A 283 -17.40 -18.99 17.79
CA PHE A 283 -17.57 -18.37 16.47
C PHE A 283 -18.70 -19.04 15.67
N ILE A 284 -19.70 -18.29 15.22
CA ILE A 284 -20.83 -18.87 14.46
C ILE A 284 -20.42 -19.11 13.00
N SER A 285 -20.16 -18.03 12.25
CA SER A 285 -19.72 -18.12 10.86
C SER A 285 -19.17 -16.79 10.36
N LYS A 286 -18.43 -16.82 9.24
CA LYS A 286 -17.95 -15.61 8.58
C LYS A 286 -19.08 -14.70 8.10
N SER A 287 -20.18 -15.28 7.60
CA SER A 287 -21.33 -14.51 7.12
C SER A 287 -22.03 -13.78 8.27
N ASP A 288 -22.21 -14.48 9.40
CA ASP A 288 -22.83 -13.90 10.59
C ASP A 288 -21.95 -12.78 11.19
N TYR A 289 -20.63 -13.02 11.34
CA TYR A 289 -19.69 -12.00 11.80
C TYR A 289 -19.71 -10.73 10.95
N TYR A 290 -19.82 -10.85 9.63
CA TYR A 290 -19.89 -9.68 8.76
C TYR A 290 -21.22 -8.94 8.79
N ALA A 291 -22.32 -9.64 9.09
CA ALA A 291 -23.63 -9.02 9.28
C ALA A 291 -23.74 -8.36 10.66
N ASN A 292 -23.15 -8.97 11.69
CA ASN A 292 -23.36 -8.64 13.09
C ASN A 292 -22.03 -8.42 13.85
N PRO A 293 -21.11 -7.56 13.38
CA PRO A 293 -19.76 -7.49 13.96
C PRO A 293 -19.71 -7.01 15.41
N ASN A 294 -20.73 -6.25 15.85
CA ASN A 294 -20.86 -5.77 17.23
C ASN A 294 -21.17 -6.89 18.25
N GLU A 295 -21.64 -8.06 17.79
CA GLU A 295 -21.95 -9.21 18.64
C GLU A 295 -20.71 -10.06 18.94
N TYR A 296 -19.56 -9.72 18.36
CA TYR A 296 -18.31 -10.45 18.51
C TYR A 296 -17.29 -9.68 19.33
N GLU A 297 -16.43 -10.42 20.04
CA GLU A 297 -15.24 -9.90 20.69
C GLU A 297 -13.99 -10.66 20.21
N CYS A 298 -12.83 -9.99 20.34
CA CYS A 298 -11.55 -10.52 19.89
C CYS A 298 -10.68 -10.99 21.06
N GLU A 299 -10.50 -12.29 21.16
CA GLU A 299 -9.68 -12.98 22.15
C GLU A 299 -8.26 -13.26 21.65
N PHE A 300 -7.81 -12.57 20.60
CA PHE A 300 -6.47 -12.76 20.05
C PHE A 300 -5.37 -12.54 21.10
N HIS A 301 -5.58 -11.56 21.98
CA HIS A 301 -4.65 -11.20 23.06
C HIS A 301 -4.49 -12.27 24.15
N THR A 302 -5.41 -13.23 24.28
CA THR A 302 -5.32 -14.34 25.24
C THR A 302 -5.03 -15.68 24.57
N LYS A 303 -5.57 -15.91 23.37
CA LYS A 303 -5.48 -17.19 22.67
C LYS A 303 -4.28 -17.33 21.74
N ILE A 304 -3.77 -16.24 21.18
CA ILE A 304 -2.77 -16.28 20.10
C ILE A 304 -1.52 -15.46 20.44
N ALA A 305 -1.72 -14.19 20.76
CA ALA A 305 -0.65 -13.21 20.92
C ALA A 305 0.40 -13.60 21.98
N PRO A 306 0.02 -14.13 23.17
CA PRO A 306 0.97 -14.61 24.18
C PRO A 306 1.86 -15.77 23.72
N TYR A 307 1.49 -16.47 22.66
CA TYR A 307 2.22 -17.62 22.12
C TYR A 307 2.86 -17.31 20.77
N THR A 308 2.86 -16.05 20.35
CA THR A 308 3.41 -15.58 19.07
C THR A 308 4.78 -14.98 19.31
N THR A 309 5.80 -15.34 18.53
CA THR A 309 7.12 -14.69 18.56
C THR A 309 7.15 -13.50 17.63
N MET A 310 6.69 -13.71 16.39
CA MET A 310 6.54 -12.69 15.37
C MET A 310 5.14 -12.76 14.76
N LEU A 311 4.46 -11.61 14.69
CA LEU A 311 3.18 -11.48 14.02
C LEU A 311 3.40 -10.94 12.60
N ILE A 312 2.77 -11.59 11.62
CA ILE A 312 2.71 -11.14 10.23
C ILE A 312 1.26 -10.79 9.95
N HIS A 313 0.93 -9.51 10.03
CA HIS A 313 -0.43 -9.00 9.91
C HIS A 313 -0.73 -8.61 8.46
N GLY A 314 -1.72 -9.26 7.85
CA GLY A 314 -2.14 -9.00 6.46
C GLY A 314 -3.65 -9.02 6.27
N SER A 315 -4.40 -8.78 7.36
CA SER A 315 -5.86 -8.77 7.34
C SER A 315 -6.39 -7.34 7.11
N TYR A 316 -7.45 -7.22 6.34
CA TYR A 316 -8.21 -5.97 6.29
C TYR A 316 -9.03 -5.79 7.57
N TRP A 317 -9.15 -4.54 8.02
CA TRP A 317 -9.98 -4.15 9.15
C TRP A 317 -10.67 -2.80 8.90
N ASP A 318 -11.84 -2.60 9.53
CA ASP A 318 -12.45 -1.28 9.65
C ASP A 318 -13.18 -1.15 11.00
N THR A 319 -13.60 0.07 11.32
CA THR A 319 -14.10 0.46 12.65
C THR A 319 -15.36 -0.28 13.10
N ARG A 320 -16.05 -1.01 12.21
CA ARG A 320 -17.21 -1.82 12.57
C ARG A 320 -16.80 -3.10 13.30
N TYR A 321 -15.57 -3.55 13.12
CA TYR A 321 -15.07 -4.82 13.62
C TYR A 321 -14.22 -4.62 14.89
N PRO A 322 -14.21 -5.59 15.84
CA PRO A 322 -13.33 -5.52 16.99
C PRO A 322 -11.86 -5.47 16.55
N ARG A 323 -11.03 -4.72 17.29
CA ARG A 323 -9.58 -4.67 17.07
C ARG A 323 -8.96 -6.04 17.35
N LEU A 324 -7.87 -6.35 16.63
CA LEU A 324 -7.08 -7.55 16.88
C LEU A 324 -6.29 -7.42 18.19
N LEU A 325 -5.68 -6.25 18.42
CA LEU A 325 -4.91 -5.96 19.62
C LEU A 325 -5.06 -4.49 20.02
N THR A 326 -5.42 -4.23 21.28
CA THR A 326 -5.44 -2.89 21.87
C THR A 326 -4.10 -2.58 22.55
N ASN A 327 -3.86 -1.32 22.88
CA ASN A 327 -2.68 -0.91 23.65
C ASN A 327 -2.67 -1.52 25.06
N GLU A 328 -3.84 -1.69 25.67
CA GLU A 328 -3.98 -2.37 26.96
C GLU A 328 -3.64 -3.87 26.85
N HIS A 329 -4.09 -4.54 25.78
CA HIS A 329 -3.72 -5.91 25.51
C HIS A 329 -2.21 -6.08 25.32
N LEU A 330 -1.58 -5.21 24.51
CA LEU A 330 -0.13 -5.23 24.30
C LEU A 330 0.64 -4.99 25.60
N ARG A 331 0.19 -4.03 26.43
CA ARG A 331 0.75 -3.76 27.75
C ARG A 331 0.70 -5.00 28.64
N ALA A 332 -0.45 -5.67 28.72
CA ALA A 332 -0.61 -6.88 29.52
C ALA A 332 0.34 -7.99 29.06
N ILE A 333 0.47 -8.18 27.75
CA ILE A 333 1.38 -9.19 27.17
C ILE A 333 2.84 -8.87 27.51
N GLN A 334 3.27 -7.61 27.34
CA GLN A 334 4.65 -7.18 27.62
C GLN A 334 4.99 -7.14 29.13
N ALA A 335 3.99 -6.98 29.99
CA ALA A 335 4.16 -6.96 31.44
C ALA A 335 4.28 -8.36 32.06
N ASP A 336 3.71 -9.39 31.42
CA ASP A 336 3.72 -10.77 31.89
C ASP A 336 5.09 -11.44 31.64
N PRO A 337 5.84 -11.81 32.69
CA PRO A 337 7.15 -12.47 32.54
C PRO A 337 7.08 -13.83 31.83
N SER A 338 5.94 -14.52 31.84
CA SER A 338 5.74 -15.78 31.13
C SER A 338 5.74 -15.63 29.61
N ASN A 339 5.50 -14.40 29.12
CA ASN A 339 5.55 -14.04 27.70
C ASN A 339 6.95 -13.58 27.26
N LYS A 340 8.01 -14.01 27.97
CA LYS A 340 9.38 -13.78 27.52
C LYS A 340 9.56 -14.29 26.09
N ASN A 341 10.17 -13.47 25.22
CA ASN A 341 10.38 -13.76 23.79
C ASN A 341 9.09 -13.90 22.96
N ARG A 342 7.99 -13.30 23.41
CA ARG A 342 6.70 -13.24 22.69
C ARG A 342 6.41 -11.82 22.23
N LEU A 343 5.76 -11.71 21.08
CA LEU A 343 5.57 -10.49 20.29
C LEU A 343 6.83 -9.63 20.24
N LEU A 344 7.95 -10.24 19.87
CA LEU A 344 9.21 -9.53 19.71
C LEU A 344 9.14 -8.56 18.51
N ALA A 345 8.44 -8.98 17.46
CA ALA A 345 8.28 -8.21 16.24
C ALA A 345 6.87 -8.35 15.64
N ILE A 346 6.39 -7.28 15.01
CA ILE A 346 5.19 -7.26 14.19
C ILE A 346 5.58 -6.70 12.82
N SER A 347 5.38 -7.51 11.78
CA SER A 347 5.35 -7.06 10.40
C SER A 347 3.89 -6.78 10.04
N ASP A 348 3.47 -5.53 10.15
CA ASP A 348 2.14 -5.07 9.77
C ASP A 348 2.12 -4.65 8.29
N ILE A 349 1.73 -5.58 7.44
CA ILE A 349 1.68 -5.42 5.99
C ILE A 349 0.37 -4.74 5.56
N SER A 350 -0.69 -4.76 6.39
CA SER A 350 -1.91 -4.00 6.07
C SER A 350 -1.69 -2.49 6.31
N CYS A 351 -0.89 -2.15 7.32
CA CYS A 351 -0.46 -0.79 7.65
C CYS A 351 -1.66 0.17 7.86
N ASP A 352 -2.65 -0.28 8.63
CA ASP A 352 -3.81 0.52 8.99
C ASP A 352 -3.52 1.31 10.29
N ILE A 353 -3.15 2.58 10.17
CA ILE A 353 -2.85 3.46 11.32
C ILE A 353 -4.04 3.50 12.28
N ASN A 354 -3.77 3.23 13.56
CA ASN A 354 -4.77 3.07 14.61
C ASN A 354 -5.90 2.10 14.19
N GLY A 355 -5.56 1.04 13.46
CA GLY A 355 -6.47 0.06 12.86
C GLY A 355 -6.62 -1.23 13.68
N ALA A 356 -6.48 -2.40 13.05
CA ALA A 356 -6.60 -3.67 13.77
C ALA A 356 -5.63 -3.79 14.96
N LEU A 357 -4.43 -3.24 14.79
CA LEU A 357 -3.42 -3.09 15.83
C LEU A 357 -3.43 -1.63 16.30
N GLU A 358 -3.95 -1.38 17.50
CA GLU A 358 -4.06 -0.02 18.04
C GLU A 358 -2.68 0.63 18.28
N CYS A 359 -1.65 -0.17 18.51
CA CYS A 359 -0.28 0.29 18.72
C CYS A 359 0.40 0.84 17.46
N LEU A 360 -0.23 0.70 16.28
CA LEU A 360 0.28 1.28 15.04
C LEU A 360 -0.09 2.77 14.97
N SER A 361 0.70 3.63 15.60
CA SER A 361 0.46 5.07 15.67
C SER A 361 0.78 5.82 14.36
N HIS A 362 1.70 5.30 13.56
CA HIS A 362 2.11 5.86 12.27
C HIS A 362 2.70 4.79 11.34
N SER A 363 2.73 5.04 10.03
CA SER A 363 3.46 4.18 9.10
C SER A 363 4.98 4.40 9.20
N THR A 364 5.74 3.39 8.81
CA THR A 364 7.21 3.46 8.65
C THR A 364 7.59 3.67 7.19
N THR A 365 8.83 4.05 6.94
CA THR A 365 9.34 4.23 5.57
C THR A 365 10.41 3.20 5.26
N ILE A 366 10.69 2.96 3.98
CA ILE A 366 11.77 2.04 3.57
C ILE A 366 13.14 2.51 4.10
N ASP A 367 13.32 3.82 4.26
CA ASP A 367 14.55 4.43 4.81
C ASP A 367 14.66 4.30 6.33
N ASP A 368 13.53 4.17 7.02
CA ASP A 368 13.44 4.05 8.47
C ASP A 368 12.30 3.07 8.84
N PRO A 369 12.51 1.76 8.63
CA PRO A 369 11.43 0.77 8.54
C PRO A 369 10.96 0.21 9.90
N PHE A 370 11.70 0.48 10.98
CA PHE A 370 11.42 -0.11 12.30
C PHE A 370 11.31 0.94 13.38
N TYR A 371 10.38 0.73 14.31
CA TYR A 371 10.35 1.41 15.61
C TYR A 371 9.91 0.41 16.68
N TYR A 372 9.91 0.81 17.94
CA TYR A 372 9.60 -0.07 19.06
C TYR A 372 8.51 0.54 19.91
N VAL A 373 7.54 -0.27 20.30
CA VAL A 373 6.44 0.10 21.20
C VAL A 373 6.65 -0.57 22.56
N ASP A 374 7.03 0.21 23.57
CA ASP A 374 7.00 -0.18 24.98
C ASP A 374 5.65 0.24 25.58
N ALA A 375 4.68 -0.65 25.53
CA ALA A 375 3.32 -0.42 26.01
C ALA A 375 3.23 -0.37 27.55
N VAL A 376 4.22 -0.93 28.26
CA VAL A 376 4.32 -0.86 29.72
C VAL A 376 4.63 0.58 30.16
N ASN A 377 5.59 1.21 29.49
CA ASN A 377 5.98 2.60 29.77
C ASN A 377 5.27 3.63 28.88
N ASN A 378 4.33 3.18 28.04
CA ASN A 378 3.59 4.01 27.09
C ASN A 378 4.52 4.88 26.21
N LYS A 379 5.56 4.25 25.65
CA LYS A 379 6.64 4.95 24.93
C LYS A 379 6.96 4.27 23.61
N GLU A 380 7.17 5.09 22.59
CA GLU A 380 7.79 4.68 21.33
C GLU A 380 9.26 5.11 21.28
N HIS A 381 10.12 4.29 20.68
CA HIS A 381 11.53 4.61 20.51
C HIS A 381 12.18 3.88 19.33
N LYS A 382 13.44 4.23 19.06
CA LYS A 382 14.31 3.63 18.03
C LYS A 382 15.46 2.79 18.59
N ASN A 383 15.58 2.71 19.92
CA ASN A 383 16.60 1.86 20.56
C ASN A 383 16.24 0.37 20.37
N ASP A 384 17.06 -0.35 19.62
CA ASP A 384 16.91 -1.77 19.30
C ASP A 384 17.25 -2.71 20.47
N GLU A 385 18.07 -2.25 21.41
CA GLU A 385 18.30 -2.89 22.72
C GLU A 385 17.19 -2.57 23.74
N GLY A 386 16.29 -1.65 23.39
CA GLY A 386 15.20 -1.23 24.27
C GLY A 386 14.12 -2.29 24.48
N ARG A 387 13.26 -2.04 25.48
CA ARG A 387 12.07 -2.86 25.75
C ARG A 387 11.04 -2.72 24.63
N GLY A 388 10.05 -3.61 24.62
CA GLY A 388 8.90 -3.50 23.75
C GLY A 388 8.98 -4.34 22.48
N THR A 389 7.96 -4.16 21.65
CA THR A 389 7.72 -4.89 20.41
C THR A 389 8.20 -4.06 19.23
N GLN A 390 9.05 -4.62 18.39
CA GLN A 390 9.45 -3.97 17.14
C GLN A 390 8.26 -3.97 16.16
N ILE A 391 8.00 -2.83 15.53
CA ILE A 391 6.95 -2.66 14.54
C ILE A 391 7.58 -2.27 13.21
N MET A 392 7.17 -2.97 12.15
CA MET A 392 7.38 -2.59 10.77
C MET A 392 6.02 -2.38 10.11
N ALA A 393 5.80 -1.23 9.49
CA ALA A 393 4.53 -0.87 8.86
C ALA A 393 4.77 -0.01 7.61
N VAL A 394 5.47 -0.57 6.63
CA VAL A 394 5.77 0.10 5.36
C VAL A 394 4.55 -0.02 4.44
N ASP A 395 3.97 1.11 4.02
CA ASP A 395 2.72 1.16 3.26
C ASP A 395 2.88 0.90 1.73
N ILE A 396 4.12 0.78 1.27
CA ILE A 396 4.48 0.61 -0.15
C ILE A 396 5.41 -0.58 -0.41
N LEU A 397 5.41 -1.60 0.46
CA LEU A 397 6.26 -2.80 0.39
C LEU A 397 6.51 -3.40 -1.01
N PRO A 398 5.51 -3.54 -1.92
CA PRO A 398 5.78 -4.08 -3.26
C PRO A 398 6.80 -3.28 -4.09
N THR A 399 7.09 -2.04 -3.71
CA THR A 399 8.11 -1.20 -4.37
C THR A 399 9.54 -1.67 -4.09
N GLU A 400 9.76 -2.46 -3.05
CA GLU A 400 11.06 -3.01 -2.71
C GLU A 400 11.49 -4.12 -3.68
N ILE A 401 10.53 -4.84 -4.24
CA ILE A 401 10.71 -5.85 -5.30
C ILE A 401 10.04 -5.41 -6.61
N PRO A 402 10.49 -4.31 -7.23
CA PRO A 402 9.74 -3.63 -8.29
C PRO A 402 9.67 -4.44 -9.58
N LEU A 403 10.63 -5.34 -9.84
CA LEU A 403 10.68 -6.15 -11.06
C LEU A 403 9.51 -7.14 -11.10
N GLU A 404 9.38 -7.97 -10.06
CA GLU A 404 8.34 -8.97 -9.91
C GLU A 404 6.97 -8.30 -9.76
N SER A 405 6.89 -7.26 -8.92
CA SER A 405 5.67 -6.46 -8.74
C SER A 405 5.14 -5.93 -10.07
N SER A 406 6.01 -5.36 -10.90
CA SER A 406 5.60 -4.82 -12.20
C SER A 406 5.19 -5.91 -13.20
N LYS A 407 5.92 -7.03 -13.24
CA LYS A 407 5.54 -8.17 -14.10
C LYS A 407 4.16 -8.71 -13.75
N HIS A 408 3.90 -8.92 -12.46
CA HIS A 408 2.60 -9.39 -11.99
C HIS A 408 1.50 -8.38 -12.29
N PHE A 409 1.73 -7.11 -11.97
CA PHE A 409 0.76 -6.05 -12.18
C PHE A 409 0.39 -5.88 -13.65
N SER A 410 1.41 -5.81 -14.53
CA SER A 410 1.24 -5.69 -15.97
C SER A 410 0.47 -6.88 -16.54
N LYS A 411 0.79 -8.11 -16.13
CA LYS A 411 0.06 -9.31 -16.54
C LYS A 411 -1.42 -9.27 -16.13
N SER A 412 -1.72 -8.80 -14.92
CA SER A 412 -3.10 -8.67 -14.42
C SER A 412 -3.88 -7.55 -15.11
N LEU A 413 -3.20 -6.48 -15.53
CA LEU A 413 -3.78 -5.33 -16.22
C LEU A 413 -3.97 -5.59 -17.73
N TYR A 414 -3.09 -6.37 -18.35
CA TYR A 414 -3.05 -6.61 -19.79
C TYR A 414 -4.40 -6.97 -20.44
N PRO A 415 -5.25 -7.82 -19.83
CA PRO A 415 -6.53 -8.21 -20.43
C PRO A 415 -7.47 -7.03 -20.76
N PHE A 416 -7.30 -5.89 -20.09
CA PHE A 416 -8.14 -4.70 -20.27
C PHE A 416 -7.57 -3.70 -21.28
N MET A 417 -6.33 -3.88 -21.73
CA MET A 417 -5.63 -2.91 -22.56
C MET A 417 -6.23 -2.78 -23.95
N ASN A 418 -6.70 -3.88 -24.54
CA ASN A 418 -7.31 -3.85 -25.87
C ASN A 418 -8.62 -3.02 -25.87
N ASP A 419 -9.47 -3.18 -24.86
CA ASP A 419 -10.71 -2.40 -24.76
C ASP A 419 -10.40 -0.94 -24.41
N LEU A 420 -9.43 -0.68 -23.55
CA LEU A 420 -8.96 0.68 -23.25
C LEU A 420 -8.51 1.41 -24.52
N ILE A 421 -7.62 0.79 -25.32
CA ILE A 421 -7.08 1.37 -26.55
C ILE A 421 -8.16 1.53 -27.63
N ASN A 422 -9.09 0.59 -27.75
CA ASN A 422 -10.18 0.70 -28.72
C ASN A 422 -11.30 1.67 -28.29
N GLY A 423 -11.11 2.41 -27.20
CA GLY A 423 -12.09 3.37 -26.68
C GLY A 423 -13.34 2.72 -26.08
N LYS A 424 -13.28 1.41 -25.81
CA LYS A 424 -14.41 0.61 -25.29
C LYS A 424 -14.53 0.67 -23.75
N ILE A 425 -14.10 1.78 -23.15
CA ILE A 425 -14.01 1.95 -21.69
C ILE A 425 -15.38 1.77 -21.04
N ASP A 426 -16.40 2.44 -21.57
CA ASP A 426 -17.76 2.40 -21.00
C ASP A 426 -18.48 1.06 -21.28
N GLN A 427 -18.07 0.31 -22.31
CA GLN A 427 -18.63 -1.02 -22.63
C GLN A 427 -17.97 -2.14 -21.83
N ASN A 428 -16.73 -1.96 -21.37
CA ASN A 428 -16.04 -2.92 -20.52
C ASN A 428 -16.46 -2.69 -19.06
N SER A 429 -17.13 -3.66 -18.46
CA SER A 429 -17.70 -3.50 -17.10
C SER A 429 -16.65 -3.22 -16.03
N VAL A 430 -15.41 -3.72 -16.19
CA VAL A 430 -14.30 -3.48 -15.25
C VAL A 430 -13.78 -2.05 -15.38
N LEU A 431 -13.52 -1.59 -16.61
CA LEU A 431 -13.01 -0.23 -16.85
C LEU A 431 -14.06 0.85 -16.52
N SER A 432 -15.33 0.57 -16.84
CA SER A 432 -16.46 1.45 -16.53
C SER A 432 -16.63 1.62 -15.01
N ARG A 433 -16.66 0.51 -14.24
CA ARG A 433 -16.68 0.56 -12.76
C ARG A 433 -15.48 1.29 -12.16
N ALA A 434 -14.31 1.17 -12.80
CA ALA A 434 -13.09 1.82 -12.35
C ALA A 434 -13.03 3.32 -12.64
N THR A 435 -13.96 3.86 -13.43
CA THR A 435 -13.96 5.28 -13.82
C THR A 435 -14.60 6.14 -12.74
N ILE A 436 -13.79 6.96 -12.06
CA ILE A 436 -14.23 7.87 -10.99
C ILE A 436 -14.77 9.20 -11.56
N ALA A 437 -14.12 9.71 -12.61
CA ALA A 437 -14.45 11.00 -13.21
C ALA A 437 -14.35 10.92 -14.74
N LYS A 438 -15.22 11.65 -15.44
CA LYS A 438 -15.15 11.90 -16.89
C LYS A 438 -15.89 13.19 -17.25
N ASP A 439 -15.46 13.85 -18.32
CA ASP A 439 -16.14 15.03 -18.88
C ASP A 439 -16.36 16.17 -17.85
N GLY A 440 -15.42 16.30 -16.91
CA GLY A 440 -15.44 17.30 -15.84
C GLY A 440 -16.44 17.01 -14.71
N LYS A 441 -16.96 15.78 -14.62
CA LYS A 441 -17.90 15.35 -13.60
C LYS A 441 -17.47 14.02 -12.98
N LEU A 442 -17.83 13.82 -11.70
CA LEU A 442 -17.80 12.51 -11.07
C LEU A 442 -18.85 11.61 -11.70
N THR A 443 -18.56 10.31 -11.80
CA THR A 443 -19.55 9.30 -12.22
C THR A 443 -20.56 9.04 -11.09
N ASP A 444 -21.71 8.47 -11.43
CA ASP A 444 -22.85 8.33 -10.51
C ASP A 444 -22.47 7.61 -9.19
N SER A 445 -21.59 6.61 -9.26
CA SER A 445 -21.11 5.85 -8.10
C SER A 445 -20.18 6.60 -7.16
N HIS A 446 -19.77 7.82 -7.52
CA HIS A 446 -18.78 8.63 -6.78
C HIS A 446 -19.27 10.04 -6.47
N THR A 447 -20.55 10.34 -6.67
CA THR A 447 -21.12 11.68 -6.46
C THR A 447 -20.96 12.18 -5.01
N ASP A 448 -20.92 11.28 -4.02
CA ASP A 448 -20.66 11.63 -2.62
C ASP A 448 -19.32 12.36 -2.41
N LEU A 449 -18.33 12.14 -3.28
CA LEU A 449 -17.03 12.81 -3.20
C LEU A 449 -17.13 14.32 -3.45
N TYR A 450 -18.19 14.84 -4.10
CA TYR A 450 -18.39 16.28 -4.26
C TYR A 450 -18.39 17.01 -2.92
N ASN A 451 -18.88 16.37 -1.85
CA ASN A 451 -18.92 16.95 -0.51
C ASN A 451 -17.52 17.11 0.13
N LEU A 452 -16.54 16.38 -0.39
CA LEU A 452 -15.15 16.35 0.10
C LEU A 452 -14.20 17.17 -0.77
N LEU A 453 -14.66 17.63 -1.94
CA LEU A 453 -13.86 18.50 -2.80
C LEU A 453 -13.63 19.85 -2.11
N PRO A 454 -12.47 20.49 -2.33
CA PRO A 454 -12.22 21.84 -1.86
C PRO A 454 -13.33 22.77 -2.36
N LYS A 455 -14.02 23.48 -1.45
CA LYS A 455 -15.04 24.46 -1.84
C LYS A 455 -14.41 25.47 -2.79
N SER A 456 -14.99 25.64 -3.99
CA SER A 456 -14.50 26.65 -4.92
C SER A 456 -14.69 28.01 -4.25
N ASN A 457 -13.60 28.69 -3.90
CA ASN A 457 -13.63 30.14 -3.73
C ASN A 457 -13.77 30.76 -5.13
N ASN A 458 -14.94 30.58 -5.76
CA ASN A 458 -15.34 31.37 -6.91
C ASN A 458 -15.75 32.75 -6.42
N SER A 459 -14.75 33.53 -6.03
CA SER A 459 -14.78 34.97 -6.26
C SER A 459 -13.72 35.22 -7.33
N ILE A 460 -14.18 35.49 -8.55
CA ILE A 460 -13.41 36.26 -9.51
C ILE A 460 -13.34 37.67 -8.90
N SER A 461 -12.45 37.87 -7.94
CA SER A 461 -12.03 39.20 -7.51
C SER A 461 -10.75 39.50 -8.27
N SER A 462 -10.84 40.46 -9.18
CA SER A 462 -9.79 41.39 -9.61
C SER A 462 -8.34 40.94 -9.40
N LEU A 463 -7.60 40.87 -10.50
CA LEU A 463 -6.14 40.98 -10.52
C LEU A 463 -5.71 42.20 -9.69
N GLU A 464 -5.44 41.98 -8.42
CA GLU A 464 -4.54 42.80 -7.63
C GLU A 464 -3.37 41.90 -7.24
N SER A 465 -2.19 42.32 -7.67
CA SER A 465 -0.91 41.70 -7.36
C SER A 465 -0.69 41.70 -5.84
N ARG A 466 -1.12 40.64 -5.15
CA ARG A 466 -0.64 40.35 -3.81
C ARG A 466 0.79 39.82 -3.90
N LYS A 467 1.76 40.69 -3.59
CA LYS A 467 3.10 40.24 -3.18
C LYS A 467 2.95 39.57 -1.82
N ASP A 468 2.78 38.25 -1.80
CA ASP A 468 2.89 37.49 -0.57
C ASP A 468 4.37 37.39 -0.19
N ASN A 469 4.77 38.11 0.86
CA ASN A 469 6.11 38.01 1.42
C ASN A 469 6.31 36.60 2.01
N LYS A 470 7.40 35.92 1.63
CA LYS A 470 7.71 34.57 2.13
C LYS A 470 8.04 34.64 3.62
N LYS A 471 7.37 33.82 4.41
CA LYS A 471 7.57 33.78 5.88
C LYS A 471 8.67 32.79 6.25
N ILE A 472 9.62 33.20 7.08
CA ILE A 472 10.72 32.37 7.59
C ILE A 472 10.63 32.34 9.12
N LEU A 473 10.61 31.14 9.72
CA LEU A 473 10.70 30.92 11.16
C LEU A 473 12.12 30.49 11.55
N LEU A 474 12.77 31.26 12.42
CA LEU A 474 14.10 30.96 12.95
C LEU A 474 13.98 30.48 14.40
N LEU A 475 14.22 29.18 14.62
CA LEU A 475 14.17 28.53 15.94
C LEU A 475 15.57 28.49 16.56
N GLY A 476 15.72 28.97 17.81
CA GLY A 476 16.96 28.82 18.58
C GLY A 476 18.04 29.87 18.28
N SER A 477 17.67 31.15 18.24
CA SER A 477 18.60 32.27 18.02
C SER A 477 19.46 32.56 19.25
N GLY A 478 20.49 31.75 19.48
CA GLY A 478 21.59 32.08 20.40
C GLY A 478 22.47 33.23 19.87
N PHE A 479 23.54 33.57 20.61
CA PHE A 479 24.48 34.68 20.32
C PHE A 479 25.16 34.65 18.93
N VAL A 480 24.98 33.58 18.15
CA VAL A 480 25.58 33.35 16.83
C VAL A 480 24.63 33.63 15.66
N ALA A 481 23.35 33.91 15.90
CA ALA A 481 22.35 34.09 14.83
C ALA A 481 22.28 35.51 14.23
N LYS A 482 22.94 36.50 14.86
CA LYS A 482 22.80 37.92 14.50
C LYS A 482 23.12 38.25 13.03
N PRO A 483 24.24 37.76 12.44
CA PRO A 483 24.55 38.06 11.03
C PRO A 483 23.50 37.53 10.04
N LEU A 484 22.88 36.38 10.34
CA LEU A 484 21.85 35.78 9.51
C LEU A 484 20.51 36.55 9.61
N VAL A 485 20.14 36.96 10.82
CA VAL A 485 18.96 37.80 11.05
C VAL A 485 19.10 39.15 10.33
N ASP A 486 20.28 39.78 10.42
CA ASP A 486 20.57 41.05 9.74
C ASP A 486 20.55 40.92 8.21
N TYR A 487 20.89 39.75 7.66
CA TYR A 487 20.81 39.49 6.23
C TYR A 487 19.36 39.29 5.77
N LEU A 488 18.59 38.46 6.48
CA LEU A 488 17.21 38.12 6.10
C LEU A 488 16.25 39.31 6.30
N SER A 489 16.47 40.14 7.33
CA SER A 489 15.64 41.32 7.59
C SER A 489 15.79 42.43 6.56
N LYS A 490 16.84 42.40 5.73
CA LYS A 490 17.07 43.38 4.65
C LYS A 490 16.36 43.04 3.34
N GLN A 491 15.71 41.87 3.25
CA GLN A 491 15.00 41.45 2.05
C GLN A 491 13.53 41.85 2.14
N GLU A 492 13.08 42.73 1.23
CA GLU A 492 11.73 43.31 1.25
C GLU A 492 10.61 42.29 0.96
N ASP A 493 10.95 41.15 0.36
CA ASP A 493 10.03 40.05 0.03
C ASP A 493 9.94 38.98 1.13
N LEU A 494 10.61 39.18 2.27
CA LEU A 494 10.62 38.24 3.40
C LEU A 494 9.96 38.81 4.65
N SER A 495 9.33 37.92 5.42
CA SER A 495 8.83 38.21 6.77
C SER A 495 9.45 37.21 7.75
N LEU A 496 10.31 37.70 8.64
CA LEU A 496 11.08 36.88 9.57
C LEU A 496 10.40 36.81 10.94
N ILE A 497 10.18 35.60 11.45
CA ILE A 497 9.68 35.32 12.80
C ILE A 497 10.80 34.62 13.57
N ILE A 498 11.17 35.12 14.75
CA ILE A 498 12.23 34.55 15.58
C ILE A 498 11.61 34.01 16.86
N GLU A 499 11.77 32.71 17.10
CA GLU A 499 11.30 32.07 18.34
C GLU A 499 12.49 31.84 19.27
N LYS A 500 12.43 32.48 20.44
CA LYS A 500 13.43 32.34 21.50
C LYS A 500 12.94 31.27 22.47
N LYS A 501 13.76 30.26 22.72
CA LYS A 501 13.50 29.30 23.79
C LYS A 501 13.69 30.04 25.12
N GLU A 502 12.61 30.31 25.85
CA GLU A 502 12.72 30.62 27.28
C GLU A 502 13.22 29.34 27.96
N ASN A 503 14.31 29.48 28.72
CA ASN A 503 14.93 28.37 29.46
C ASN A 503 14.05 27.94 30.62
#